data_AF-A0A2T6J618-F1
#
_entry.id   AF-A0A2T6J618-F1
#
_cell.length_a   1.000
_cell.length_b   1.000
_cell.length_c   1.000
_cell.angle_alpha   90.00
_cell.angle_beta   90.00
_cell.angle_gamma   90.00
#
_symmetry.space_group_name_H-M   'P 1'
#
loop_
_entity.id
_entity.type
_entity.pdbx_description
1 polymer ?
#
loop_
_entity_poly.entity_id
_entity_poly.type
_entity_poly.pdbx_seq_one_letter_code
_entity_poly.pdbx_strand_id
1 'polypeptide(L)'
;MLPFSPDPVKLSLGFKGDSLSVINVQRPDEVMETKIRQELEAKYGSPTLDDGRKDEQCIYRNGNSFTLKSGVMSVRWKDDETSTTTDLNLVHCQSCPSNLSSGMVSTQPSRSLSIQRRPAPAKASGLF
;
A
#
# COMPACT_ATOMS: atom_id res chain seq x y z
N MET A 1 4.03 -17.40 18.22
CA MET A 1 3.56 -16.42 17.22
C MET A 1 2.45 -15.61 17.87
N LEU A 2 2.63 -14.30 18.04
CA LEU A 2 1.58 -13.43 18.59
C LEU A 2 0.75 -12.88 17.42
N PRO A 3 -0.58 -12.77 17.54
CA PRO A 3 -1.40 -12.16 16.51
C PRO A 3 -1.03 -10.68 16.34
N PHE A 4 -1.03 -10.22 15.08
CA PHE A 4 -0.67 -8.83 14.74
C PHE A 4 -1.64 -7.80 15.33
N SER A 5 -2.86 -8.21 15.65
CA SER A 5 -3.90 -7.41 16.28
C SER A 5 -4.69 -8.23 17.30
N PRO A 6 -5.10 -7.65 18.43
CA PRO A 6 -6.19 -8.20 19.24
C PRO A 6 -7.56 -7.99 18.57
N ASP A 7 -7.69 -7.03 17.64
CA ASP A 7 -8.95 -6.70 16.98
C ASP A 7 -9.13 -7.49 15.66
N PRO A 8 -10.38 -7.85 15.29
CA PRO A 8 -10.66 -8.46 14.01
C PRO A 8 -10.25 -7.56 12.84
N VAL A 9 -9.53 -8.14 11.87
CA VAL A 9 -9.18 -7.48 10.60
C VAL A 9 -10.08 -7.98 9.48
N LYS A 10 -10.48 -7.07 8.59
CA LYS A 10 -11.25 -7.44 7.40
C LYS A 10 -10.31 -8.04 6.37
N LEU A 11 -10.62 -9.26 5.95
CA LEU A 11 -9.86 -10.01 4.97
C LEU A 11 -10.72 -10.30 3.75
N SER A 12 -10.16 -10.14 2.56
CA SER A 12 -10.79 -10.43 1.27
C SER A 12 -9.89 -11.37 0.49
N LEU A 13 -10.48 -12.45 -0.02
CA LEU A 13 -9.78 -13.48 -0.80
C LEU A 13 -10.22 -13.36 -2.27
N GLY A 14 -9.23 -13.27 -3.16
CA GLY A 14 -9.43 -13.32 -4.60
C GLY A 14 -9.03 -14.68 -5.14
N PHE A 15 -9.91 -15.31 -5.90
CA PHE A 15 -9.67 -16.60 -6.55
C PHE A 15 -9.63 -16.42 -8.06
N LYS A 16 -8.79 -17.22 -8.74
CA LYS A 16 -8.76 -17.34 -10.20
C LYS A 16 -9.00 -18.81 -10.55
N GLY A 17 -10.20 -19.12 -11.03
CA GLY A 17 -10.69 -20.51 -11.07
C GLY A 17 -10.74 -21.07 -9.64
N ASP A 18 -10.24 -22.29 -9.45
CA ASP A 18 -10.25 -22.97 -8.15
C ASP A 18 -9.02 -22.64 -7.28
N SER A 19 -8.17 -21.69 -7.71
CA SER A 19 -6.93 -21.34 -7.02
C SER A 19 -7.00 -19.97 -6.37
N LEU A 20 -6.54 -19.88 -5.12
CA LEU A 20 -6.34 -18.61 -4.42
C LEU A 20 -5.23 -17.81 -5.12
N SER A 21 -5.54 -16.58 -5.51
CA SER A 21 -4.62 -15.70 -6.25
C SER A 21 -4.23 -14.45 -5.47
N VAL A 22 -5.13 -13.93 -4.63
CA VAL A 22 -4.93 -12.69 -3.87
C VAL A 22 -5.47 -12.81 -2.45
N ILE A 23 -4.70 -12.33 -1.48
CA ILE A 23 -5.15 -12.09 -0.10
C ILE A 23 -5.03 -10.60 0.16
N ASN A 24 -6.14 -9.94 0.48
CA ASN A 24 -6.17 -8.54 0.86
C ASN A 24 -6.60 -8.39 2.31
N VAL A 25 -5.81 -7.68 3.11
CA VAL A 25 -6.15 -7.32 4.49
C VAL A 25 -6.34 -5.81 4.55
N GLN A 26 -7.52 -5.39 4.96
CA GLN A 26 -7.88 -3.98 5.05
C GLN A 26 -7.73 -3.49 6.49
N ARG A 27 -7.06 -2.35 6.66
CA ARG A 27 -6.68 -1.70 7.93
C ARG A 27 -5.59 -2.41 8.76
N PRO A 28 -4.36 -2.57 8.24
CA PRO A 28 -3.19 -2.49 9.11
C PRO A 28 -3.16 -1.06 9.68
N ASP A 29 -3.33 -0.86 10.98
CA ASP A 29 -2.96 0.42 11.60
C ASP A 29 -1.43 0.61 11.55
N GLU A 30 -0.92 1.75 11.98
CA GLU A 30 0.52 2.06 11.92
C GLU A 30 1.38 1.09 12.76
N VAL A 31 0.87 0.64 13.92
CA VAL A 31 1.57 -0.31 14.79
C VAL A 31 1.64 -1.68 14.12
N MET A 32 0.52 -2.12 13.53
CA MET A 32 0.42 -3.38 12.80
C MET A 32 1.25 -3.36 11.52
N GLU A 33 1.21 -2.25 10.76
CA GLU A 33 2.04 -2.02 9.58
C GLU A 33 3.52 -2.17 9.91
N THR A 34 3.98 -1.57 11.01
CA THR A 34 5.37 -1.66 11.45
C THR A 34 5.78 -3.10 11.76
N LYS A 35 4.93 -3.85 12.49
CA LYS A 35 5.18 -5.27 12.79
C LYS A 35 5.21 -6.13 11.53
N ILE A 36 4.25 -5.93 10.63
CA ILE A 36 4.18 -6.67 9.35
C ILE A 36 5.43 -6.38 8.52
N ARG A 37 5.85 -5.11 8.44
CA ARG A 37 7.07 -4.72 7.71
C ARG A 37 8.30 -5.43 8.27
N GLN A 38 8.47 -5.47 9.59
CA GLN A 38 9.59 -6.16 10.25
C GLN A 38 9.62 -7.66 9.93
N GLU A 39 8.47 -8.34 9.99
CA GLU A 39 8.36 -9.77 9.66
C GLU A 39 8.63 -10.04 8.17
N LEU A 40 8.11 -9.20 7.28
CA LEU A 40 8.36 -9.34 5.84
C LEU A 40 9.82 -9.04 5.48
N GLU A 41 10.46 -8.06 6.13
CA GLU A 41 11.87 -7.76 5.94
C GLU A 41 12.77 -8.89 6.44
N ALA A 42 12.45 -9.49 7.59
CA ALA A 42 13.17 -10.65 8.10
C ALA A 42 13.07 -11.87 7.15
N LYS A 43 11.94 -12.02 6.46
CA LYS A 43 11.69 -13.16 5.57
C LYS A 43 12.18 -12.95 4.13
N TYR A 44 11.93 -11.78 3.56
CA TYR A 44 12.12 -11.49 2.13
C TYR A 44 13.24 -10.47 1.87
N GLY A 45 13.87 -9.93 2.92
CA GLY A 45 14.89 -8.89 2.81
C GLY A 45 14.30 -7.50 2.58
N SER A 46 15.15 -6.58 2.14
CA SER A 46 14.78 -5.18 1.98
C SER A 46 13.69 -4.97 0.92
N PRO A 47 12.65 -4.16 1.20
CA PRO A 47 11.61 -3.88 0.23
C PRO A 47 12.09 -2.92 -0.86
N THR A 48 11.32 -2.87 -1.94
CA THR A 48 11.31 -1.73 -2.86
C THR A 48 10.24 -0.74 -2.42
N LEU A 49 10.61 0.54 -2.31
CA LEU A 49 9.67 1.64 -2.03
C LEU A 49 9.25 2.30 -3.35
N ASP A 50 7.95 2.44 -3.55
CA ASP A 50 7.35 3.21 -4.63
C ASP A 50 6.48 4.32 -4.04
N ASP A 51 7.03 5.54 -4.00
CA ASP A 51 6.31 6.73 -3.54
C ASP A 51 5.64 7.44 -4.72
N GLY A 52 4.45 6.96 -5.08
CA GLY A 52 3.60 7.55 -6.14
C GLY A 52 2.80 8.78 -5.69
N ARG A 53 3.08 9.34 -4.51
CA ARG A 53 2.41 10.56 -4.05
C ARG A 53 2.90 11.77 -4.84
N LYS A 54 1.98 12.66 -5.16
CA LYS A 54 2.21 13.89 -5.91
C LYS A 54 2.12 15.09 -5.00
N ASP A 55 2.93 16.09 -5.32
CA ASP A 55 2.86 17.39 -4.70
C ASP A 55 1.76 18.23 -5.35
N GLU A 56 0.90 18.82 -4.52
CA GLU A 56 -0.15 19.76 -4.89
C GLU A 56 0.13 21.09 -4.19
N GLN A 57 0.27 22.17 -4.96
CA GLN A 57 0.50 23.50 -4.39
C GLN A 57 -0.84 24.20 -4.14
N CYS A 58 -1.12 24.51 -2.88
CA CYS A 58 -2.26 25.32 -2.49
C CYS A 58 -1.84 26.79 -2.46
N ILE A 59 -2.46 27.64 -3.28
CA ILE A 59 -2.15 29.07 -3.38
C ILE A 59 -3.42 29.87 -3.02
N TYR A 60 -3.30 30.79 -2.06
CA TYR A 60 -4.41 31.60 -1.57
C TYR A 60 -4.26 33.07 -1.98
N ARG A 61 -5.39 33.76 -2.11
CA ARG A 61 -5.44 35.17 -2.55
C ARG A 61 -4.67 36.14 -1.64
N ASN A 62 -4.45 35.77 -0.38
CA ASN A 62 -3.66 36.57 0.57
C ASN A 62 -2.14 36.33 0.44
N GLY A 63 -1.69 35.62 -0.60
CA GLY A 63 -0.28 35.34 -0.85
C GLY A 63 0.27 34.13 -0.08
N ASN A 64 -0.50 33.51 0.81
CA ASN A 64 -0.07 32.30 1.49
C ASN A 64 -0.09 31.11 0.53
N SER A 65 0.92 30.25 0.65
CA SER A 65 0.97 28.98 -0.07
C SER A 65 1.59 27.88 0.77
N PHE A 66 1.15 26.64 0.55
CA PHE A 66 1.77 25.44 1.09
C PHE A 66 1.61 24.28 0.11
N THR A 67 2.44 23.26 0.28
CA THR A 67 2.41 22.05 -0.55
C THR A 67 1.78 20.91 0.24
N LEU A 68 0.81 20.25 -0.37
CA LEU A 68 0.27 18.97 0.08
C LEU A 68 0.91 17.84 -0.70
N LYS A 69 1.08 16.69 -0.07
CA LYS A 69 1.60 15.49 -0.74
C LYS A 69 0.57 14.38 -0.63
N SER A 70 -0.11 14.06 -1.72
CA SER A 70 -1.24 13.11 -1.74
C SER A 70 -1.05 12.02 -2.80
N GLY A 71 -1.65 10.85 -2.60
CA GLY A 71 -1.56 9.72 -3.51
C GLY A 71 -1.26 8.41 -2.80
N VAL A 72 -0.69 7.46 -3.53
CA VAL A 72 -0.42 6.10 -3.03
C VAL A 72 1.08 5.93 -2.84
N MET A 73 1.47 5.40 -1.69
CA MET A 73 2.82 4.91 -1.42
C MET A 73 2.74 3.40 -1.21
N SER A 74 3.63 2.65 -1.85
CA SER A 74 3.64 1.19 -1.78
C SER A 74 5.02 0.69 -1.33
N VAL A 75 5.03 -0.25 -0.40
CA VAL A 75 6.22 -1.00 0.01
C VAL A 75 6.06 -2.42 -0.49
N ARG A 76 7.01 -2.88 -1.32
CA ARG A 76 6.89 -4.14 -2.06
C ARG A 76 8.02 -5.10 -1.71
N TRP A 77 7.65 -6.35 -1.46
CA TRP A 77 8.54 -7.50 -1.44
C TRP A 77 8.17 -8.44 -2.58
N LYS A 78 9.20 -9.05 -3.18
CA LYS A 78 9.03 -10.03 -4.25
C LYS A 78 9.81 -11.29 -3.90
N ASP A 79 9.13 -12.41 -3.99
CA ASP A 79 9.71 -13.74 -3.91
C ASP A 79 9.68 -14.36 -5.30
N ASP A 80 10.86 -14.43 -5.92
CA ASP A 80 11.02 -14.95 -7.28
C ASP A 80 10.80 -16.46 -7.36
N GLU A 81 11.08 -17.22 -6.29
CA GLU A 81 10.88 -18.68 -6.27
C GLU A 81 9.40 -19.04 -6.37
N THR A 82 8.55 -18.31 -5.64
CA THR A 82 7.11 -18.57 -5.62
C THR A 82 6.31 -17.67 -6.58
N SER A 83 6.98 -16.72 -7.22
CA SER A 83 6.38 -15.62 -8.00
C SER A 83 5.32 -14.85 -7.20
N THR A 84 5.59 -14.67 -5.90
CA THR A 84 4.69 -13.96 -4.98
C THR A 84 5.15 -12.52 -4.82
N THR A 85 4.21 -11.59 -4.92
CA THR A 85 4.42 -10.18 -4.58
C THR A 85 3.60 -9.86 -3.34
N THR A 86 4.23 -9.23 -2.37
CA THR A 86 3.56 -8.69 -1.19
C THR A 86 3.69 -7.18 -1.22
N ASP A 87 2.56 -6.49 -1.24
CA ASP A 87 2.47 -5.04 -1.26
C ASP A 87 1.80 -4.54 0.01
N LEU A 88 2.47 -3.66 0.74
CA LEU A 88 1.86 -2.85 1.78
C LEU A 88 1.60 -1.46 1.22
N ASN A 89 0.33 -1.10 1.08
CA ASN A 89 -0.11 0.15 0.46
C ASN A 89 -0.62 1.12 1.51
N LEU A 90 -0.17 2.37 1.40
CA LEU A 90 -0.64 3.53 2.14
C LEU A 90 -1.24 4.52 1.14
N VAL A 91 -2.52 4.81 1.28
CA VAL A 91 -3.23 5.82 0.48
C VAL A 91 -3.47 7.04 1.35
N HIS A 92 -2.90 8.16 0.93
CA HIS A 92 -3.04 9.44 1.61
C HIS A 92 -3.78 10.42 0.71
N CYS A 93 -5.05 10.69 1.02
CA CYS A 93 -5.84 11.67 0.28
C CYS A 93 -5.99 12.95 1.11
N GLN A 94 -5.29 13.97 0.66
CA GLN A 94 -5.41 15.35 1.14
C GLN A 94 -5.82 16.23 -0.03
N SER A 95 -6.58 17.28 0.27
CA SER A 95 -7.00 18.30 -0.70
C SER A 95 -6.78 19.68 -0.12
N CYS A 96 -6.50 20.66 -0.97
CA CYS A 96 -6.40 22.05 -0.55
C CYS A 96 -7.69 22.49 0.16
N PRO A 97 -7.62 22.98 1.42
CA PRO A 97 -8.78 23.54 2.09
C PRO A 97 -9.27 24.78 1.33
N SER A 98 -10.57 25.02 1.34
CA SER A 98 -11.19 26.12 0.59
C SER A 98 -10.78 27.50 1.11
N ASN A 99 -10.37 27.59 2.38
CA ASN A 99 -9.75 28.77 2.97
C ASN A 99 -8.77 28.36 4.09
N LEU A 100 -8.00 29.33 4.59
CA LEU A 100 -6.98 29.08 5.63
C LEU A 100 -7.54 28.93 7.04
N SER A 101 -8.80 29.33 7.28
CA SER A 101 -9.45 29.18 8.59
C SER A 101 -10.13 27.81 8.73
N SER A 102 -10.49 27.17 7.62
CA SER A 102 -10.91 25.78 7.56
C SER A 102 -9.68 24.88 7.66
N GLY A 103 -9.69 23.97 8.64
CA GLY A 103 -8.66 22.93 8.72
C GLY A 103 -8.61 22.11 7.43
N MET A 104 -7.44 21.51 7.15
CA MET A 104 -7.32 20.58 6.02
C MET A 104 -8.36 19.47 6.12
N VAL A 105 -9.01 19.17 5.00
CA VAL A 105 -9.75 17.91 4.87
C VAL A 105 -8.72 16.80 4.71
N SER A 106 -8.24 16.28 5.83
CA SER A 106 -7.45 15.04 5.85
C SER A 106 -8.42 13.88 5.88
N THR A 107 -8.40 13.04 4.86
CA THR A 107 -8.95 11.70 5.04
C THR A 107 -8.00 10.90 5.93
N GLN A 108 -8.55 9.98 6.72
CA GLN A 108 -7.74 9.06 7.49
C GLN A 108 -7.01 8.16 6.49
N PRO A 109 -5.67 8.06 6.55
CA PRO A 109 -4.93 7.30 5.55
C PRO A 109 -5.39 5.85 5.53
N SER A 110 -5.77 5.38 4.33
CA SER A 110 -6.18 4.00 4.13
C SER A 110 -4.95 3.14 3.97
N ARG A 111 -4.91 2.04 4.72
CA ARG A 111 -3.81 1.08 4.71
C ARG A 111 -4.32 -0.28 4.30
N SER A 112 -3.51 -1.01 3.55
CA SER A 112 -3.82 -2.39 3.18
C SER A 112 -2.56 -3.21 2.95
N LEU A 113 -2.65 -4.50 3.26
CA LEU A 113 -1.68 -5.51 2.84
C LEU A 113 -2.32 -6.34 1.72
N SER A 114 -1.60 -6.52 0.61
CA SER A 114 -2.00 -7.34 -0.53
C SER A 114 -0.91 -8.37 -0.79
N ILE A 115 -1.25 -9.66 -0.79
CA ILE A 115 -0.36 -10.75 -1.18
C ILE A 115 -0.94 -11.33 -2.46
N GLN A 116 -0.15 -11.28 -3.54
CA GLN A 116 -0.57 -11.74 -4.86
C GLN A 116 0.42 -12.76 -5.39
N ARG A 117 -0.09 -13.92 -5.80
CA ARG A 117 0.69 -14.87 -6.59
C ARG A 117 0.42 -14.62 -8.05
N ARG A 118 1.41 -14.08 -8.78
CA ARG A 118 1.32 -14.01 -10.24
C ARG A 118 1.93 -15.28 -10.80
N PRO A 119 1.25 -16.01 -11.71
CA PRO A 119 1.93 -17.02 -12.49
C PRO A 119 3.12 -16.36 -13.19
N ALA A 120 4.29 -16.98 -13.15
CA ALA A 120 5.40 -16.55 -14.01
C ALA A 120 4.84 -16.44 -15.44
N PRO A 121 5.18 -15.38 -16.20
CA PRO A 121 4.80 -15.31 -17.59
C PRO A 121 5.27 -16.62 -18.24
N ALA A 122 4.35 -17.31 -18.93
CA ALA A 122 4.72 -18.51 -19.67
C ALA A 122 5.93 -18.12 -20.53
N LYS A 123 7.08 -18.80 -20.33
CA LYS A 123 8.20 -18.65 -21.25
C LYS A 123 7.59 -18.85 -22.63
N ALA A 124 7.62 -17.82 -23.47
CA ALA A 124 7.28 -17.99 -24.85
C ALA A 124 8.23 -19.09 -25.35
N SER A 125 7.69 -20.29 -25.59
CA SER A 125 8.38 -21.31 -26.36
C SER A 125 8.47 -20.77 -27.77
N GLY A 126 9.44 -19.88 -27.97
CA GLY A 126 9.86 -19.42 -29.28
C GLY A 126 10.50 -20.61 -29.97
N LEU A 127 9.69 -21.33 -30.72
CA LEU A 127 10.13 -22.04 -31.92
C LEU A 127 10.71 -20.99 -32.87
N PHE A 128 12.03 -20.84 -32.85
CA PHE A 128 12.86 -20.41 -33.98
C PHE A 128 14.22 -21.08 -33.86
#